data_AF-A0A8J4PVZ5-F1
#
_entry.id   AF-A0A8J4PVZ5-F1
#
_cell.length_a   1.000
_cell.length_b   1.000
_cell.length_c   1.000
_cell.angle_alpha   90.00
_cell.angle_beta   90.00
_cell.angle_gamma   90.00
#
_symmetry.space_group_name_H-M   'P 1'
#
loop_
_entity.id
_entity.type
_entity.pdbx_description
1 polymer ?
#
loop_
_entity_poly.entity_id
_entity_poly.type
_entity_poly.pdbx_seq_one_letter_code
_entity_poly.pdbx_strand_id
1 'polypeptide(L)'
;MNHRAHSKSILFKQIWNNSYLRRIIRNYVVENKEIKISFFYLITNYKELALLDKEKYNILICLVIDDPYGRLMNYGIEDTKTDFVLQVFDSPHIGIVNSLEINQPTEKLMSFVEGRKLPESLVKLSLYFSDGGKCAFDYTSIPSSVTELCVQARGIREPIHSLPSSIKHISLNYYPYKILPGTLPEDLQSLETSDYYLPLGNELPKTLTKLKSYDEVGVNINNSDLPPTLKTLDLSSNIQYLTNLSFSEPMKGLVVELDNVEQLYITTRKTWITEIYFNHFTKQEIPINLFPETLTTLTLSYDFPLMPKLLPPHLTRLELYNFDKRLDANILPRSLTFLSMAQYNQRLYKGVLPPNIKNLEMRSFAQTLDRGVLPNLIKLELGTFLPLDRQPDVLPCSLLVLSLSYFNNILPNYLPNTIQHLKIHSYKEIYIKENTIPDSVRQLSIRFGVIRKMVLPEYTITRLSLNRMSQREAPFKGLIVPPSVKDLDIDIGSVPVIPPSVEKLRLQPFSIVKKGDIPKTIKLLHLDLPYDQHVNNIEPGIIPPRCTISLDGILISNNNK
;
A
#
# COMPACT_ATOMS: atom_id res chain seq x y z
N MET A 1 36.76 -8.74 -18.73
CA MET A 1 37.52 -9.86 -19.33
C MET A 1 38.61 -10.30 -18.37
N ASN A 2 38.42 -11.41 -17.65
CA ASN A 2 39.49 -12.15 -16.99
C ASN A 2 39.29 -13.65 -17.30
N HIS A 3 39.90 -14.09 -18.39
CA HIS A 3 39.98 -15.49 -18.79
C HIS A 3 40.98 -16.19 -17.88
N ARG A 4 40.55 -16.77 -16.76
CA ARG A 4 41.24 -17.88 -16.06
C ARG A 4 40.53 -18.27 -14.76
N ALA A 5 39.46 -19.05 -14.87
CA ALA A 5 39.13 -20.19 -14.02
C ALA A 5 37.78 -20.76 -14.48
N HIS A 6 37.63 -22.09 -14.53
CA HIS A 6 36.45 -22.85 -14.99
C HIS A 6 36.26 -23.11 -16.50
N SER A 7 37.34 -23.16 -17.28
CA SER A 7 37.34 -23.66 -18.66
C SER A 7 37.20 -25.20 -18.82
N LYS A 8 36.82 -25.92 -17.75
CA LYS A 8 36.66 -27.39 -17.74
C LYS A 8 35.21 -27.89 -17.70
N SER A 9 34.21 -27.03 -17.58
CA SER A 9 32.82 -27.45 -17.79
C SER A 9 32.54 -27.56 -19.29
N ILE A 10 32.22 -28.75 -19.79
CA ILE A 10 31.76 -28.99 -21.17
C ILE A 10 30.58 -28.05 -21.51
N LEU A 11 29.73 -27.76 -20.52
CA LEU A 11 28.59 -26.85 -20.64
C LEU A 11 29.02 -25.39 -20.86
N PHE A 12 30.06 -24.91 -20.17
CA PHE A 12 30.57 -23.54 -20.35
C PHE A 12 31.07 -23.33 -21.79
N LYS A 13 31.70 -24.36 -22.38
CA LYS A 13 32.10 -24.35 -23.80
C LYS A 13 30.89 -24.33 -24.73
N GLN A 14 29.80 -25.03 -24.43
CA GLN A 14 28.58 -25.04 -25.24
C GLN A 14 27.83 -23.69 -25.19
N ILE A 15 27.69 -23.10 -24.01
CA ILE A 15 27.10 -21.76 -23.81
C ILE A 15 27.94 -20.70 -24.52
N TRP A 16 29.26 -20.76 -24.37
CA TRP A 16 30.15 -19.82 -25.06
C TRP A 16 30.14 -20.03 -26.57
N ASN A 17 29.84 -21.23 -27.08
CA ASN A 17 29.71 -21.48 -28.52
C ASN A 17 28.41 -20.97 -29.13
N ASN A 18 27.40 -20.62 -28.32
CA ASN A 18 26.19 -19.95 -28.79
C ASN A 18 26.48 -18.45 -29.05
N SER A 19 26.41 -18.03 -30.31
CA SER A 19 26.75 -16.67 -30.76
C SER A 19 25.86 -15.59 -30.17
N TYR A 20 24.60 -15.90 -29.86
CA TYR A 20 23.64 -14.97 -29.27
C TYR A 20 23.93 -14.73 -27.78
N LEU A 21 24.13 -15.79 -27.00
CA LEU A 21 24.52 -15.68 -25.58
C LEU A 21 25.88 -14.98 -25.43
N ARG A 22 26.83 -15.28 -26.32
CA ARG A 22 28.12 -14.59 -26.35
C ARG A 22 27.98 -13.09 -26.64
N ARG A 23 26.97 -12.69 -27.43
CA ARG A 23 26.66 -11.28 -27.74
C ARG A 23 26.00 -10.57 -26.55
N ILE A 24 25.02 -11.19 -25.89
CA ILE A 24 24.37 -10.63 -24.70
C ILE A 24 25.38 -10.46 -23.56
N ILE A 25 26.16 -11.51 -23.26
CA ILE A 25 27.20 -11.45 -22.22
C ILE A 25 28.25 -10.40 -22.59
N ARG A 26 28.65 -10.28 -23.87
CA ARG A 26 29.57 -9.20 -24.29
C ARG A 26 28.98 -7.81 -24.10
N ASN A 27 27.73 -7.60 -24.49
CA ASN A 27 27.09 -6.30 -24.35
C ASN A 27 26.96 -5.91 -22.87
N TYR A 28 26.63 -6.87 -21.99
CA TYR A 28 26.49 -6.64 -20.55
C TYR A 28 27.84 -6.43 -19.82
N VAL A 29 28.89 -7.18 -20.22
CA VAL A 29 30.26 -7.06 -19.67
C VAL A 29 30.94 -5.77 -20.13
N VAL A 30 30.52 -5.18 -21.25
CA VAL A 30 31.04 -3.87 -21.70
C VAL A 30 30.53 -2.74 -20.79
N GLU A 31 29.35 -2.88 -20.20
CA GLU A 31 28.76 -1.88 -19.31
C GLU A 31 29.16 -2.04 -17.83
N ASN A 32 29.47 -3.27 -17.36
CA ASN A 32 29.76 -3.54 -15.95
C ASN A 32 31.08 -4.31 -15.73
N LYS A 33 31.95 -3.80 -14.85
CA LYS A 33 33.36 -4.25 -14.70
C LYS A 33 33.54 -5.65 -14.08
N GLU A 34 32.56 -6.17 -13.33
CA GLU A 34 32.52 -7.56 -12.84
C GLU A 34 31.07 -8.08 -12.84
N ILE A 35 30.89 -9.36 -13.22
CA ILE A 35 29.59 -10.04 -13.21
C ILE A 35 29.76 -11.39 -12.51
N LYS A 36 28.84 -11.72 -11.61
CA LYS A 36 28.70 -13.06 -11.01
C LYS A 36 27.52 -13.75 -11.71
N ILE A 37 27.79 -14.85 -12.41
CA ILE A 37 26.78 -15.63 -13.14
C ILE A 37 26.52 -16.92 -12.37
N SER A 38 25.29 -17.14 -11.94
CA SER A 38 24.85 -18.36 -11.24
C SER A 38 23.96 -19.19 -12.17
N PHE A 39 24.26 -20.49 -12.28
CA PHE A 39 23.49 -21.43 -13.10
C PHE A 39 22.61 -22.30 -12.21
N PHE A 40 21.29 -22.30 -12.45
CA PHE A 40 20.35 -23.17 -11.73
C PHE A 40 19.84 -24.28 -12.66
N TYR A 41 19.87 -25.52 -12.16
CA TYR A 41 19.37 -26.70 -12.86
C TYR A 41 18.10 -27.20 -12.17
N LEU A 42 17.01 -27.37 -12.93
CA LEU A 42 15.88 -28.20 -12.52
C LEU A 42 16.19 -29.65 -12.93
N ILE A 43 16.88 -30.39 -12.05
CA ILE A 43 17.11 -31.83 -12.21
C ILE A 43 16.15 -32.55 -11.27
N THR A 44 15.09 -33.15 -11.82
CA THR A 44 14.08 -33.88 -11.04
C THR A 44 14.51 -35.28 -10.57
N ASN A 45 15.75 -35.74 -10.82
CA ASN A 45 16.26 -36.94 -10.15
C ASN A 45 17.79 -37.06 -10.20
N TYR A 46 18.44 -37.27 -9.05
CA TYR A 46 19.90 -37.15 -8.88
C TYR A 46 20.70 -38.43 -9.19
N LYS A 47 20.09 -39.49 -9.76
CA LYS A 47 20.75 -40.81 -9.86
C LYS A 47 21.26 -41.26 -11.23
N GLU A 48 20.98 -40.57 -12.33
CA GLU A 48 21.33 -41.10 -13.68
C GLU A 48 21.98 -40.08 -14.63
N LEU A 49 22.87 -39.21 -14.14
CA LEU A 49 23.55 -38.21 -14.97
C LEU A 49 24.79 -38.73 -15.76
N ALA A 50 25.16 -40.00 -15.62
CA ALA A 50 26.36 -40.55 -16.26
C ALA A 50 26.14 -41.22 -17.63
N LEU A 51 24.88 -41.42 -18.08
CA LEU A 51 24.57 -42.29 -19.23
C LEU A 51 23.52 -41.72 -20.20
N LEU A 52 23.29 -40.40 -20.24
CA LEU A 52 22.26 -39.83 -21.12
C LEU A 52 22.82 -39.34 -22.47
N ASP A 53 22.26 -39.92 -23.53
CA ASP A 53 22.52 -39.63 -24.93
C ASP A 53 22.05 -38.20 -25.31
N LYS A 54 22.91 -37.46 -26.04
CA LYS A 54 22.87 -35.99 -26.16
C LYS A 54 21.77 -35.45 -27.10
N GLU A 55 21.05 -36.31 -27.81
CA GLU A 55 20.04 -35.90 -28.78
C GLU A 55 18.58 -36.01 -28.28
N LYS A 56 18.37 -36.42 -27.02
CA LYS A 56 17.02 -36.72 -26.48
C LYS A 56 16.52 -35.81 -25.36
N TYR A 57 17.29 -34.84 -24.88
CA TYR A 57 16.94 -34.08 -23.67
C TYR A 57 16.99 -32.56 -23.89
N ASN A 58 15.86 -31.88 -23.67
CA ASN A 58 15.82 -30.43 -23.50
C ASN A 58 16.22 -30.10 -22.05
N ILE A 59 17.33 -29.38 -21.88
CA ILE A 59 17.82 -28.93 -20.58
C ILE A 59 17.24 -27.54 -20.32
N LEU A 60 16.46 -27.39 -19.24
CA LEU A 60 15.98 -26.10 -18.78
C LEU A 60 17.14 -25.37 -18.08
N ILE A 61 17.61 -24.25 -18.65
CA ILE A 61 18.67 -23.43 -18.06
C ILE A 61 18.04 -22.12 -17.60
N CYS A 62 17.94 -21.91 -16.28
CA CYS A 62 17.61 -20.60 -15.73
C CYS A 62 18.90 -19.78 -15.57
N LEU A 63 18.95 -18.62 -16.21
CA LEU A 63 20.04 -17.65 -16.10
C LEU A 63 19.59 -16.53 -15.15
N VAL A 64 20.25 -16.44 -14.00
CA VAL A 64 20.09 -15.31 -13.07
C VAL A 64 21.37 -14.50 -13.14
N ILE A 65 21.25 -13.24 -13.60
CA ILE A 65 22.34 -12.26 -13.59
C ILE A 65 22.06 -11.33 -12.41
N ASP A 66 22.91 -11.36 -11.39
CA ASP A 66 22.85 -10.43 -10.27
C ASP A 66 23.23 -9.02 -10.77
N ASP A 67 22.24 -8.12 -10.80
CA ASP A 67 22.43 -6.68 -11.06
C ASP A 67 22.51 -5.94 -9.71
N PRO A 68 23.58 -5.18 -9.43
CA PRO A 68 23.66 -4.35 -8.21
C PRO A 68 22.63 -3.20 -8.15
N TYR A 69 21.85 -2.94 -9.20
CA TYR A 69 20.81 -1.89 -9.24
C TYR A 69 19.37 -2.41 -9.06
N GLY A 70 19.18 -3.67 -8.61
CA GLY A 70 17.85 -4.21 -8.29
C GLY A 70 16.91 -4.39 -9.49
N ARG A 71 17.40 -4.17 -10.72
CA ARG A 71 16.72 -4.61 -11.94
C ARG A 71 17.13 -6.05 -12.20
N LEU A 72 16.27 -7.00 -11.86
CA LEU A 72 16.31 -8.32 -12.48
C LEU A 72 16.05 -8.15 -13.97
N MET A 73 17.12 -7.94 -14.75
CA MET A 73 17.06 -7.99 -16.21
C MET A 73 17.00 -9.46 -16.62
N ASN A 74 15.76 -9.95 -16.74
CA ASN A 74 15.47 -11.32 -17.13
C ASN A 74 15.64 -11.46 -18.65
N TYR A 75 16.77 -11.99 -19.09
CA TYR A 75 16.91 -12.43 -20.48
C TYR A 75 16.32 -13.83 -20.63
N GLY A 76 15.17 -13.92 -21.30
CA GLY A 76 14.64 -15.18 -21.81
C GLY A 76 15.61 -15.80 -22.81
N ILE A 77 15.80 -17.11 -22.73
CA ILE A 77 16.53 -17.87 -23.74
C ILE A 77 15.57 -18.09 -24.92
N GLU A 78 15.70 -17.28 -25.98
CA GLU A 78 15.25 -17.71 -27.31
C GLU A 78 16.22 -18.78 -27.80
N ASP A 79 15.84 -20.05 -27.67
CA ASP A 79 16.33 -21.06 -28.59
C ASP A 79 15.49 -20.91 -29.86
N THR A 80 16.13 -20.82 -31.02
CA THR A 80 15.47 -20.57 -32.33
C THR A 80 14.62 -21.74 -32.82
N LYS A 81 14.17 -22.62 -31.91
CA LYS A 81 13.22 -23.71 -32.12
C LYS A 81 12.14 -23.84 -31.02
N THR A 82 12.14 -23.01 -29.97
CA THR A 82 11.11 -23.03 -28.90
C THR A 82 10.94 -21.66 -28.25
N ASP A 83 9.74 -21.09 -28.40
CA ASP A 83 9.36 -19.74 -27.97
C ASP A 83 8.95 -19.64 -26.47
N PHE A 84 9.80 -19.85 -25.44
CA PHE A 84 9.32 -19.81 -24.03
C PHE A 84 10.20 -19.09 -23.00
N VAL A 85 9.56 -18.50 -21.96
CA VAL A 85 10.16 -17.88 -20.77
C VAL A 85 9.57 -18.48 -19.49
N LEU A 86 10.39 -19.16 -18.68
CA LEU A 86 10.05 -19.66 -17.33
C LEU A 86 10.72 -18.78 -16.27
N GLN A 87 9.97 -18.28 -15.30
CA GLN A 87 10.49 -17.48 -14.19
C GLN A 87 10.37 -18.23 -12.86
N VAL A 88 11.50 -18.39 -12.17
CA VAL A 88 11.59 -19.00 -10.84
C VAL A 88 12.10 -17.92 -9.88
N PHE A 89 11.35 -17.67 -8.82
CA PHE A 89 11.73 -16.70 -7.78
C PHE A 89 12.30 -17.45 -6.58
N ASP A 90 13.61 -17.37 -6.34
CA ASP A 90 14.22 -17.81 -5.07
C ASP A 90 15.48 -16.98 -4.69
N SER A 91 15.59 -16.75 -3.37
CA SER A 91 16.67 -16.06 -2.65
C SER A 91 17.95 -16.93 -2.57
N PRO A 92 19.17 -16.40 -2.28
CA PRO A 92 20.44 -17.05 -2.62
C PRO A 92 20.89 -18.20 -1.70
N HIS A 93 19.97 -18.88 -1.00
CA HIS A 93 20.28 -20.01 -0.12
C HIS A 93 19.40 -21.24 -0.47
N ILE A 94 19.91 -22.06 -1.38
CA ILE A 94 19.60 -23.51 -1.57
C ILE A 94 18.12 -23.93 -1.40
N GLY A 95 17.38 -24.01 -2.51
CA GLY A 95 16.78 -25.29 -2.92
C GLY A 95 15.30 -25.60 -2.64
N ILE A 96 14.40 -24.63 -2.47
CA ILE A 96 12.95 -24.91 -2.37
C ILE A 96 12.16 -23.91 -3.21
N VAL A 97 11.71 -24.33 -4.40
CA VAL A 97 10.84 -23.52 -5.25
C VAL A 97 9.45 -23.44 -4.60
N ASN A 98 9.16 -22.29 -3.98
CA ASN A 98 7.87 -22.04 -3.32
C ASN A 98 6.88 -21.32 -4.24
N SER A 99 7.35 -20.64 -5.28
CA SER A 99 6.52 -19.92 -6.25
C SER A 99 7.01 -20.17 -7.67
N LEU A 100 6.07 -20.43 -8.59
CA LEU A 100 6.37 -20.68 -10.00
C LEU A 100 5.46 -19.84 -10.88
N GLU A 101 6.06 -19.18 -11.88
CA GLU A 101 5.36 -18.40 -12.89
C GLU A 101 5.61 -18.97 -14.29
N ILE A 102 4.52 -19.31 -14.98
CA ILE A 102 4.54 -19.85 -16.34
C ILE A 102 3.92 -18.81 -17.28
N ASN A 103 4.76 -18.17 -18.09
CA ASN A 103 4.36 -17.15 -19.05
C ASN A 103 4.22 -17.73 -20.46
N GLN A 104 3.07 -17.52 -21.09
CA GLN A 104 2.73 -17.97 -22.44
C GLN A 104 2.99 -19.46 -22.69
N PRO A 105 2.33 -20.36 -21.92
CA PRO A 105 2.49 -21.79 -22.15
C PRO A 105 2.02 -22.15 -23.56
N THR A 106 2.80 -22.94 -24.30
CA THR A 106 2.31 -23.63 -25.51
C THR A 106 1.94 -25.07 -25.21
N GLU A 107 1.21 -25.71 -26.13
CA GLU A 107 0.94 -27.16 -26.06
C GLU A 107 2.20 -28.00 -25.84
N LYS A 108 3.36 -27.61 -26.39
CA LYS A 108 4.63 -28.32 -26.15
C LYS A 108 5.12 -28.16 -24.72
N LEU A 109 5.08 -26.95 -24.15
CA LEU A 109 5.45 -26.71 -22.76
C LEU A 109 4.49 -27.45 -21.82
N MET A 110 3.19 -27.42 -22.15
CA MET A 110 2.17 -28.06 -21.34
C MET A 110 2.30 -29.58 -21.34
N SER A 111 2.51 -30.20 -22.50
CA SER A 111 2.82 -31.64 -22.56
C SER A 111 4.13 -32.01 -21.84
N PHE A 112 5.10 -31.09 -21.78
CA PHE A 112 6.35 -31.29 -21.04
C PHE A 112 6.15 -31.19 -19.52
N VAL A 113 5.33 -30.23 -19.05
CA VAL A 113 4.96 -30.07 -17.63
C VAL A 113 4.04 -31.23 -17.19
N GLU A 114 3.08 -31.64 -18.01
CA GLU A 114 2.23 -32.81 -17.75
C GLU A 114 3.05 -34.09 -17.65
N GLY A 115 4.08 -34.24 -18.48
CA GLY A 115 5.01 -35.37 -18.44
C GLY A 115 5.99 -35.36 -17.24
N ARG A 116 6.11 -34.25 -16.49
CA ARG A 116 6.99 -34.13 -15.32
C ARG A 116 6.28 -33.46 -14.15
N LYS A 117 6.07 -34.22 -13.06
CA LYS A 117 5.47 -33.70 -11.81
C LYS A 117 6.05 -32.34 -11.39
N LEU A 118 5.16 -31.38 -11.15
CA LEU A 118 5.48 -30.10 -10.53
C LEU A 118 6.14 -30.31 -9.15
N PRO A 119 6.98 -29.37 -8.67
CA PRO A 119 7.64 -29.52 -7.38
C PRO A 119 6.64 -29.66 -6.23
N GLU A 120 6.76 -30.71 -5.43
CA GLU A 120 5.90 -30.93 -4.24
C GLU A 120 6.11 -29.86 -3.14
N SER A 121 7.11 -28.98 -3.27
CA SER A 121 7.30 -27.83 -2.38
C SER A 121 6.53 -26.57 -2.77
N LEU A 122 5.86 -26.58 -3.93
CA LEU A 122 5.26 -25.39 -4.50
C LEU A 122 4.07 -24.90 -3.67
N VAL A 123 4.07 -23.64 -3.25
CA VAL A 123 2.99 -23.02 -2.48
C VAL A 123 2.12 -22.13 -3.36
N LYS A 124 2.74 -21.47 -4.35
CA LYS A 124 2.08 -20.55 -5.28
C LYS A 124 2.35 -20.91 -6.74
N LEU A 125 1.30 -20.95 -7.54
CA LEU A 125 1.39 -21.18 -8.98
C LEU A 125 0.69 -20.04 -9.74
N SER A 126 1.40 -19.43 -10.68
CA SER A 126 0.85 -18.42 -11.59
C SER A 126 0.95 -18.88 -13.03
N LEU A 127 -0.17 -18.90 -13.75
CA LEU A 127 -0.29 -19.34 -15.14
C LEU A 127 -0.80 -18.19 -16.01
N TYR A 128 -0.05 -17.82 -17.04
CA TYR A 128 -0.39 -16.69 -17.90
C TYR A 128 -0.56 -17.14 -19.37
N PHE A 129 -1.80 -17.29 -19.81
CA PHE A 129 -2.19 -17.67 -21.16
C PHE A 129 -2.45 -16.42 -22.02
N SER A 130 -1.70 -16.25 -23.11
CA SER A 130 -1.85 -15.14 -24.07
C SER A 130 -2.78 -15.50 -25.24
N ASP A 131 -3.36 -14.48 -25.89
CA ASP A 131 -4.35 -14.60 -26.98
C ASP A 131 -3.87 -15.41 -28.21
N GLY A 132 -2.56 -15.66 -28.34
CA GLY A 132 -1.94 -16.24 -29.53
C GLY A 132 -1.89 -17.77 -29.61
N GLY A 133 -2.31 -18.50 -28.56
CA GLY A 133 -2.27 -19.97 -28.57
C GLY A 133 -3.19 -20.58 -27.52
N LYS A 134 -4.32 -21.14 -27.96
CA LYS A 134 -5.24 -21.89 -27.10
C LYS A 134 -4.55 -23.13 -26.55
N CYS A 135 -4.11 -23.11 -25.30
CA CYS A 135 -3.43 -24.24 -24.65
C CYS A 135 -4.31 -24.88 -23.57
N ALA A 136 -4.26 -26.21 -23.49
CA ALA A 136 -4.86 -26.99 -22.41
C ALA A 136 -3.85 -27.15 -21.26
N PHE A 137 -4.35 -27.24 -20.03
CA PHE A 137 -3.56 -27.50 -18.83
C PHE A 137 -4.26 -28.57 -18.00
N ASP A 138 -3.57 -29.67 -17.71
CA ASP A 138 -4.07 -30.66 -16.74
C ASP A 138 -3.93 -30.13 -15.31
N TYR A 139 -5.03 -29.60 -14.77
CA TYR A 139 -5.12 -29.06 -13.41
C TYR A 139 -4.93 -30.13 -12.32
N THR A 140 -5.06 -31.42 -12.64
CA THR A 140 -4.79 -32.51 -11.70
C THR A 140 -3.31 -32.70 -11.41
N SER A 141 -2.44 -32.11 -12.23
CA SER A 141 -0.99 -32.12 -12.02
C SER A 141 -0.51 -31.15 -10.93
N ILE A 142 -1.38 -30.27 -10.43
CA ILE A 142 -1.05 -29.28 -9.39
C ILE A 142 -0.80 -30.01 -8.06
N PRO A 143 0.37 -29.82 -7.41
CA PRO A 143 0.69 -30.45 -6.14
C PRO A 143 -0.23 -30.01 -5.01
N SER A 144 -0.47 -30.91 -4.06
CA SER A 144 -1.29 -30.63 -2.86
C SER A 144 -0.68 -29.61 -1.88
N SER A 145 0.57 -29.20 -2.10
CA SER A 145 1.23 -28.12 -1.37
C SER A 145 0.80 -26.73 -1.83
N VAL A 146 0.22 -26.60 -3.04
CA VAL A 146 -0.19 -25.32 -3.60
C VAL A 146 -1.43 -24.82 -2.87
N THR A 147 -1.33 -23.62 -2.31
CA THR A 147 -2.42 -22.92 -1.61
C THR A 147 -2.90 -21.68 -2.37
N GLU A 148 -2.08 -21.13 -3.27
CA GLU A 148 -2.39 -19.95 -4.08
C GLU A 148 -2.28 -20.28 -5.57
N LEU A 149 -3.36 -20.05 -6.31
CA LEU A 149 -3.42 -20.22 -7.77
C LEU A 149 -3.82 -18.90 -8.44
N CYS A 150 -2.95 -18.38 -9.31
CA CYS A 150 -3.25 -17.24 -10.18
C CYS A 150 -3.31 -17.71 -11.63
N VAL A 151 -4.39 -17.37 -12.33
CA VAL A 151 -4.57 -17.73 -13.74
C VAL A 151 -4.98 -16.49 -14.53
N GLN A 152 -4.13 -16.01 -15.41
CA GLN A 152 -4.50 -15.06 -16.45
C GLN A 152 -4.86 -15.84 -17.71
N ALA A 153 -6.14 -15.87 -18.07
CA ALA A 153 -6.72 -16.94 -18.88
C ALA A 153 -7.27 -16.48 -20.24
N ARG A 154 -6.80 -15.34 -20.78
CA ARG A 154 -7.22 -14.82 -22.09
C ARG A 154 -7.15 -15.87 -23.21
N GLY A 155 -6.10 -16.69 -23.20
CA GLY A 155 -5.83 -17.73 -24.19
C GLY A 155 -6.11 -19.17 -23.76
N ILE A 156 -6.91 -19.42 -22.71
CA ILE A 156 -7.14 -20.81 -22.27
C ILE A 156 -8.07 -21.58 -23.23
N ARG A 157 -7.77 -22.85 -23.52
CA ARG A 157 -8.54 -23.69 -24.46
C ARG A 157 -9.75 -24.39 -23.83
N GLU A 158 -9.65 -24.70 -22.54
CA GLU A 158 -10.61 -25.51 -21.80
C GLU A 158 -10.86 -24.91 -20.42
N PRO A 159 -12.04 -25.12 -19.82
CA PRO A 159 -12.32 -24.63 -18.49
C PRO A 159 -11.42 -25.30 -17.43
N ILE A 160 -11.13 -24.55 -16.37
CA ILE A 160 -10.54 -25.07 -15.15
C ILE A 160 -11.47 -26.16 -14.58
N HIS A 161 -10.88 -27.26 -14.15
CA HIS A 161 -11.59 -28.40 -13.59
C HIS A 161 -10.69 -29.09 -12.55
N SER A 162 -11.30 -29.86 -11.64
CA SER A 162 -10.56 -30.77 -10.74
C SER A 162 -9.41 -30.14 -9.95
N LEU A 163 -9.60 -28.92 -9.44
CA LEU A 163 -8.58 -28.24 -8.64
C LEU A 163 -8.30 -28.97 -7.31
N PRO A 164 -7.04 -29.00 -6.84
CA PRO A 164 -6.71 -29.54 -5.52
C PRO A 164 -7.46 -28.83 -4.39
N SER A 165 -7.90 -29.60 -3.39
CA SER A 165 -8.57 -29.07 -2.19
C SER A 165 -7.65 -28.21 -1.30
N SER A 166 -6.34 -28.28 -1.49
CA SER A 166 -5.35 -27.47 -0.76
C SER A 166 -5.40 -25.99 -1.11
N ILE A 167 -5.96 -25.63 -2.27
CA ILE A 167 -6.01 -24.25 -2.76
C ILE A 167 -7.01 -23.44 -1.93
N LYS A 168 -6.52 -22.36 -1.32
CA LYS A 168 -7.29 -21.45 -0.46
C LYS A 168 -7.55 -20.10 -1.13
N HIS A 169 -6.70 -19.72 -2.08
CA HIS A 169 -6.79 -18.44 -2.78
C HIS A 169 -6.70 -18.68 -4.29
N ILE A 170 -7.71 -18.19 -5.01
CA ILE A 170 -7.76 -18.25 -6.47
C ILE A 170 -7.90 -16.83 -7.02
N SER A 171 -7.07 -16.48 -7.99
CA SER A 171 -7.22 -15.29 -8.82
C SER A 171 -7.39 -15.70 -10.28
N LEU A 172 -8.52 -15.34 -10.89
CA LEU A 172 -8.87 -15.63 -12.29
C LEU A 172 -9.00 -14.33 -13.06
N ASN A 173 -8.05 -14.04 -13.94
CA ASN A 173 -8.05 -12.83 -14.73
C ASN A 173 -8.39 -13.13 -16.20
N TYR A 174 -9.36 -12.42 -16.77
CA TYR A 174 -9.83 -12.61 -18.15
C TYR A 174 -10.27 -14.06 -18.44
N TYR A 175 -10.95 -14.70 -17.48
CA TYR A 175 -11.35 -16.10 -17.63
C TYR A 175 -12.64 -16.23 -18.46
N PRO A 176 -12.59 -16.86 -19.66
CA PRO A 176 -13.69 -16.75 -20.61
C PRO A 176 -14.81 -17.79 -20.39
N TYR A 177 -14.65 -18.72 -19.45
CA TYR A 177 -15.59 -19.84 -19.26
C TYR A 177 -16.47 -19.68 -18.03
N LYS A 178 -17.71 -20.19 -18.11
CA LYS A 178 -18.56 -20.29 -16.92
C LYS A 178 -17.94 -21.23 -15.87
N ILE A 179 -17.80 -20.78 -14.63
CA ILE A 179 -17.44 -21.63 -13.49
C ILE A 179 -18.66 -22.50 -13.20
N LEU A 180 -18.47 -23.81 -13.11
CA LEU A 180 -19.54 -24.76 -12.85
C LEU A 180 -19.52 -25.17 -11.37
N PRO A 181 -20.65 -25.65 -10.82
CA PRO A 181 -20.68 -26.22 -9.47
C PRO A 181 -19.64 -27.33 -9.30
N GLY A 182 -18.86 -27.27 -8.22
CA GLY A 182 -17.79 -28.24 -7.93
C GLY A 182 -16.45 -27.99 -8.65
N THR A 183 -16.33 -26.94 -9.49
CA THR A 183 -15.05 -26.54 -10.08
C THR A 183 -14.09 -25.96 -9.03
N LEU A 184 -14.63 -25.19 -8.08
CA LEU A 184 -13.86 -24.53 -7.02
C LEU A 184 -13.68 -25.48 -5.82
N PRO A 185 -12.53 -25.43 -5.12
CA PRO A 185 -12.32 -26.18 -3.88
C PRO A 185 -13.35 -25.83 -2.80
N GLU A 186 -13.86 -26.84 -2.07
CA GLU A 186 -14.85 -26.63 -0.98
C GLU A 186 -14.31 -25.77 0.17
N ASP A 187 -13.00 -25.82 0.45
CA ASP A 187 -12.33 -25.05 1.52
C ASP A 187 -11.77 -23.68 1.05
N LEU A 188 -12.17 -23.23 -0.14
CA LEU A 188 -11.68 -21.96 -0.71
C LEU A 188 -12.03 -20.78 0.22
N GLN A 189 -11.06 -19.91 0.47
CA GLN A 189 -11.21 -18.77 1.38
C GLN A 189 -11.34 -17.44 0.65
N SER A 190 -10.65 -17.30 -0.48
CA SER A 190 -10.63 -16.09 -1.30
C SER A 190 -10.75 -16.41 -2.79
N LEU A 191 -11.64 -15.70 -3.47
CA LEU A 191 -11.79 -15.73 -4.91
C LEU A 191 -11.70 -14.30 -5.46
N GLU A 192 -10.80 -14.08 -6.40
CA GLU A 192 -10.66 -12.84 -7.15
C GLU A 192 -10.88 -13.12 -8.63
N THR A 193 -11.76 -12.37 -9.29
CA THR A 193 -12.06 -12.53 -10.72
C THR A 193 -11.93 -11.19 -11.43
N SER A 194 -11.31 -11.10 -12.61
CA SER A 194 -11.40 -9.92 -13.48
C SER A 194 -11.91 -10.27 -14.88
N ASP A 195 -12.67 -9.35 -15.47
CA ASP A 195 -13.37 -9.45 -16.75
C ASP A 195 -14.20 -10.73 -16.84
N TYR A 196 -14.97 -10.98 -15.78
CA TYR A 196 -15.74 -12.20 -15.58
C TYR A 196 -17.22 -11.91 -15.36
N TYR A 197 -18.08 -12.42 -16.24
CA TYR A 197 -19.54 -12.27 -16.12
C TYR A 197 -20.06 -12.94 -14.85
N LEU A 198 -20.34 -12.15 -13.81
CA LEU A 198 -21.15 -12.56 -12.65
C LEU A 198 -22.64 -12.68 -13.05
N PRO A 199 -23.46 -13.53 -12.38
CA PRO A 199 -23.26 -14.08 -11.03
C PRO A 199 -22.70 -15.52 -10.95
N LEU A 200 -21.99 -15.78 -9.84
CA LEU A 200 -21.41 -17.07 -9.43
C LEU A 200 -22.31 -17.89 -8.48
N GLY A 201 -23.57 -17.49 -8.29
CA GLY A 201 -24.67 -18.31 -7.77
C GLY A 201 -24.33 -19.45 -6.79
N ASN A 202 -24.76 -20.66 -7.15
CA ASN A 202 -24.48 -21.90 -6.41
C ASN A 202 -23.05 -22.40 -6.63
N GLU A 203 -22.26 -21.69 -7.43
CA GLU A 203 -20.90 -22.06 -7.81
C GLU A 203 -19.86 -21.63 -6.76
N LEU A 204 -20.22 -20.74 -5.83
CA LEU A 204 -19.34 -20.29 -4.74
C LEU A 204 -19.28 -21.30 -3.57
N PRO A 205 -18.07 -21.64 -3.08
CA PRO A 205 -17.89 -22.47 -1.90
C PRO A 205 -18.47 -21.83 -0.63
N LYS A 206 -19.06 -22.66 0.24
CA LYS A 206 -19.71 -22.20 1.49
C LYS A 206 -18.73 -21.66 2.54
N THR A 207 -17.43 -21.89 2.38
CA THR A 207 -16.36 -21.38 3.27
C THR A 207 -15.79 -20.04 2.83
N LEU A 208 -16.18 -19.53 1.66
CA LEU A 208 -15.58 -18.35 1.07
C LEU A 208 -15.77 -17.14 1.99
N THR A 209 -14.68 -16.45 2.29
CA THR A 209 -14.67 -15.28 3.20
C THR A 209 -14.42 -13.98 2.46
N LYS A 210 -13.77 -14.03 1.30
CA LYS A 210 -13.46 -12.87 0.47
C LYS A 210 -13.83 -13.17 -0.98
N LEU A 211 -14.65 -12.30 -1.56
CA LEU A 211 -14.96 -12.30 -2.99
C LEU A 211 -14.58 -10.94 -3.54
N LYS A 212 -13.74 -10.94 -4.57
CA LYS A 212 -13.39 -9.76 -5.33
C LYS A 212 -13.73 -9.96 -6.81
N SER A 213 -14.42 -9.01 -7.42
CA SER A 213 -14.72 -9.06 -8.84
C SER A 213 -14.41 -7.75 -9.54
N TYR A 214 -13.77 -7.84 -10.71
CA TYR A 214 -13.58 -6.76 -11.64
C TYR A 214 -14.42 -6.98 -12.89
N ASP A 215 -15.66 -6.48 -12.96
CA ASP A 215 -16.54 -6.71 -14.11
C ASP A 215 -17.12 -5.41 -14.65
N GLU A 216 -17.13 -5.26 -15.98
CA GLU A 216 -17.61 -4.07 -16.69
C GLU A 216 -19.12 -4.07 -16.94
N VAL A 217 -19.85 -5.10 -16.47
CA VAL A 217 -21.26 -5.32 -16.81
C VAL A 217 -22.15 -5.24 -15.57
N GLY A 218 -23.38 -4.76 -15.73
CA GLY A 218 -24.38 -4.66 -14.67
C GLY A 218 -24.71 -5.98 -14.00
N VAL A 219 -24.02 -6.28 -12.90
CA VAL A 219 -24.27 -7.48 -12.12
C VAL A 219 -25.43 -7.24 -11.15
N ASN A 220 -26.49 -8.03 -11.26
CA ASN A 220 -27.44 -8.22 -10.16
C ASN A 220 -26.94 -9.39 -9.29
N ILE A 221 -26.52 -9.09 -8.06
CA ILE A 221 -26.11 -10.11 -7.09
C ILE A 221 -27.27 -10.29 -6.10
N ASN A 222 -27.88 -11.48 -6.12
CA ASN A 222 -28.89 -11.83 -5.13
C ASN A 222 -28.24 -12.52 -3.93
N ASN A 223 -28.86 -12.42 -2.75
CA ASN A 223 -28.33 -13.04 -1.54
C ASN A 223 -28.14 -14.56 -1.65
N SER A 224 -28.99 -15.24 -2.43
CA SER A 224 -28.86 -16.68 -2.69
C SER A 224 -27.53 -17.05 -3.32
N ASP A 225 -26.87 -16.07 -3.95
CA ASP A 225 -25.67 -16.26 -4.73
C ASP A 225 -24.40 -16.04 -3.89
N LEU A 226 -24.52 -15.60 -2.63
CA LEU A 226 -23.38 -15.31 -1.75
C LEU A 226 -23.31 -16.27 -0.56
N PRO A 227 -22.12 -16.79 -0.22
CA PRO A 227 -21.97 -17.76 0.86
C PRO A 227 -22.12 -17.10 2.25
N PRO A 228 -22.67 -17.83 3.24
CA PRO A 228 -22.97 -17.32 4.58
C PRO A 228 -21.73 -17.00 5.43
N THR A 229 -20.52 -17.28 4.94
CA THR A 229 -19.24 -16.99 5.60
C THR A 229 -18.54 -15.75 5.07
N LEU A 230 -19.08 -15.12 4.02
CA LEU A 230 -18.48 -13.96 3.36
C LEU A 230 -18.32 -12.77 4.31
N LYS A 231 -17.10 -12.25 4.44
CA LYS A 231 -16.75 -11.08 5.26
C LYS A 231 -16.45 -9.85 4.43
N THR A 232 -15.96 -10.05 3.21
CA THR A 232 -15.60 -8.97 2.30
C THR A 232 -16.12 -9.26 0.91
N LEU A 233 -16.86 -8.30 0.37
CA LEU A 233 -17.33 -8.26 -1.00
C LEU A 233 -16.75 -7.00 -1.67
N ASP A 234 -15.82 -7.20 -2.58
CA ASP A 234 -15.15 -6.13 -3.31
C ASP A 234 -15.60 -6.18 -4.78
N LEU A 235 -16.28 -5.12 -5.18
CA LEU A 235 -16.88 -4.90 -6.49
C LEU A 235 -16.36 -3.57 -7.07
N SER A 236 -15.12 -3.20 -6.72
CA SER A 236 -14.56 -1.85 -6.90
C SER A 236 -14.17 -1.50 -8.34
N SER A 237 -14.94 -1.93 -9.33
CA SER A 237 -14.46 -2.12 -10.69
C SER A 237 -15.55 -1.73 -11.68
N ASN A 238 -15.55 -0.46 -12.07
CA ASN A 238 -16.35 0.10 -13.17
C ASN A 238 -17.78 -0.47 -13.35
N ILE A 239 -18.52 -0.70 -12.26
CA ILE A 239 -19.85 -1.27 -12.36
C ILE A 239 -20.83 -0.17 -12.72
N GLN A 240 -20.99 0.05 -14.02
CA GLN A 240 -21.91 1.06 -14.55
C GLN A 240 -23.38 0.78 -14.14
N TYR A 241 -23.74 -0.46 -13.76
CA TYR A 241 -25.15 -0.84 -13.57
C TYR A 241 -25.39 -1.83 -12.42
N LEU A 242 -24.92 -1.54 -11.21
CA LEU A 242 -25.25 -2.38 -10.05
C LEU A 242 -26.69 -2.12 -9.58
N THR A 243 -27.68 -2.71 -10.25
CA THR A 243 -29.08 -2.31 -10.04
C THR A 243 -29.65 -2.76 -8.70
N ASN A 244 -29.25 -3.90 -8.15
CA ASN A 244 -29.77 -4.38 -6.86
C ASN A 244 -28.73 -5.18 -6.08
N LEU A 245 -28.53 -4.81 -4.81
CA LEU A 245 -27.90 -5.66 -3.79
C LEU A 245 -28.97 -5.99 -2.74
N SER A 246 -29.41 -7.25 -2.71
CA SER A 246 -30.38 -7.74 -1.72
C SER A 246 -29.73 -8.76 -0.79
N PHE A 247 -29.97 -8.63 0.51
CA PHE A 247 -29.43 -9.51 1.55
C PHE A 247 -30.59 -9.96 2.47
N SER A 248 -30.82 -11.27 2.60
CA SER A 248 -32.01 -11.82 3.28
C SER A 248 -31.71 -12.56 4.60
N GLU A 249 -30.49 -13.05 4.83
CA GLU A 249 -30.11 -13.80 6.04
C GLU A 249 -29.03 -13.09 6.88
N PRO A 250 -28.98 -13.29 8.20
CA PRO A 250 -28.04 -12.59 9.08
C PRO A 250 -26.64 -13.20 9.03
N MET A 251 -25.70 -12.47 8.44
CA MET A 251 -24.27 -12.69 8.69
C MET A 251 -23.74 -11.55 9.58
N LYS A 252 -22.47 -11.52 9.98
CA LYS A 252 -21.96 -10.46 10.87
C LYS A 252 -20.71 -9.82 10.28
N GLY A 253 -20.80 -8.52 9.99
CA GLY A 253 -19.63 -7.69 9.67
C GLY A 253 -19.19 -7.76 8.21
N LEU A 254 -20.13 -7.60 7.27
CA LEU A 254 -19.77 -7.50 5.86
C LEU A 254 -19.22 -6.12 5.54
N VAL A 255 -18.06 -6.13 4.90
CA VAL A 255 -17.46 -4.99 4.23
C VAL A 255 -17.80 -5.06 2.74
N VAL A 256 -18.41 -4.01 2.23
CA VAL A 256 -18.71 -3.88 0.80
C VAL A 256 -17.91 -2.73 0.21
N GLU A 257 -17.09 -3.01 -0.79
CA GLU A 257 -16.36 -2.00 -1.57
C GLU A 257 -16.99 -1.88 -2.95
N LEU A 258 -17.39 -0.67 -3.33
CA LEU A 258 -18.14 -0.38 -4.54
C LEU A 258 -17.45 0.73 -5.33
N ASP A 259 -17.58 0.67 -6.65
CA ASP A 259 -17.05 1.70 -7.53
C ASP A 259 -17.96 2.05 -8.72
N ASN A 260 -17.94 3.33 -9.13
CA ASN A 260 -18.70 3.89 -10.26
C ASN A 260 -20.20 3.52 -10.29
N VAL A 261 -20.87 3.47 -9.14
CA VAL A 261 -22.27 3.06 -9.06
C VAL A 261 -23.20 4.15 -9.60
N GLU A 262 -23.86 3.91 -10.73
CA GLU A 262 -24.83 4.86 -11.31
C GLU A 262 -26.19 4.80 -10.62
N GLN A 263 -26.68 3.60 -10.30
CA GLN A 263 -27.91 3.36 -9.54
C GLN A 263 -27.60 2.34 -8.47
N LEU A 264 -28.04 2.57 -7.24
CA LEU A 264 -27.93 1.60 -6.16
C LEU A 264 -29.27 1.49 -5.45
N TYR A 265 -29.85 0.29 -5.45
CA TYR A 265 -30.99 -0.05 -4.63
C TYR A 265 -30.55 -1.13 -3.63
N ILE A 266 -30.28 -0.72 -2.40
CA ILE A 266 -30.12 -1.67 -1.29
C ILE A 266 -31.49 -1.83 -0.64
N THR A 267 -32.18 -2.92 -0.95
CA THR A 267 -33.48 -3.22 -0.34
C THR A 267 -33.27 -3.92 1.00
N THR A 268 -33.16 -3.14 2.07
CA THR A 268 -32.80 -3.66 3.39
C THR A 268 -34.03 -3.78 4.29
N ARG A 269 -34.54 -5.02 4.49
CA ARG A 269 -35.51 -5.27 5.58
C ARG A 269 -34.83 -5.66 6.89
N LYS A 270 -33.64 -6.27 6.86
CA LYS A 270 -32.73 -6.54 8.00
C LYS A 270 -31.34 -6.86 7.44
N THR A 271 -30.35 -6.00 7.67
CA THR A 271 -29.01 -6.14 7.09
C THR A 271 -27.93 -6.16 8.16
N TRP A 272 -26.75 -6.60 7.75
CA TRP A 272 -25.58 -6.92 8.57
C TRP A 272 -24.30 -6.29 8.03
N ILE A 273 -24.45 -5.45 7.01
CA ILE A 273 -23.40 -4.62 6.47
C ILE A 273 -23.03 -3.63 7.57
N THR A 274 -21.76 -3.64 7.95
CA THR A 274 -21.20 -2.73 8.95
C THR A 274 -20.38 -1.65 8.28
N GLU A 275 -19.81 -1.93 7.11
CA GLU A 275 -18.94 -0.99 6.41
C GLU A 275 -19.24 -0.98 4.91
N ILE A 276 -19.39 0.23 4.35
CA ILE A 276 -19.51 0.44 2.91
C ILE A 276 -18.48 1.48 2.48
N TYR A 277 -17.73 1.16 1.43
CA TYR A 277 -16.75 2.04 0.82
C TYR A 277 -17.14 2.29 -0.64
N PHE A 278 -17.49 3.54 -0.97
CA PHE A 278 -17.64 3.99 -2.35
C PHE A 278 -16.40 4.76 -2.78
N ASN A 279 -15.58 4.12 -3.61
CA ASN A 279 -14.24 4.60 -3.93
C ASN A 279 -14.27 5.78 -4.93
N HIS A 280 -15.17 5.78 -5.92
CA HIS A 280 -15.30 6.88 -6.90
C HIS A 280 -16.69 7.54 -6.87
N PHE A 281 -16.77 8.65 -7.60
CA PHE A 281 -17.84 9.65 -7.56
C PHE A 281 -19.20 9.10 -8.00
N THR A 282 -20.21 9.17 -7.13
CA THR A 282 -21.60 8.91 -7.54
C THR A 282 -22.14 10.11 -8.30
N LYS A 283 -22.61 9.91 -9.54
CA LYS A 283 -23.18 11.00 -10.37
C LYS A 283 -24.64 11.35 -10.06
N GLN A 284 -25.24 10.72 -9.04
CA GLN A 284 -26.67 10.85 -8.73
C GLN A 284 -26.92 11.07 -7.23
N GLU A 285 -28.09 11.60 -6.92
CA GLU A 285 -28.58 11.72 -5.54
C GLU A 285 -28.82 10.34 -4.92
N ILE A 286 -28.45 10.18 -3.66
CA ILE A 286 -28.65 8.93 -2.92
C ILE A 286 -30.07 8.96 -2.35
N PRO A 287 -30.91 7.93 -2.60
CA PRO A 287 -32.26 7.88 -2.06
C PRO A 287 -32.25 7.73 -0.53
N ILE A 288 -33.26 8.29 0.13
CA ILE A 288 -33.48 8.13 1.57
C ILE A 288 -33.69 6.65 1.88
N ASN A 289 -33.18 6.18 3.02
CA ASN A 289 -33.21 4.78 3.47
C ASN A 289 -32.41 3.80 2.58
N LEU A 290 -31.49 4.30 1.74
CA LEU A 290 -30.60 3.41 1.01
C LEU A 290 -29.71 2.60 1.98
N PHE A 291 -29.18 3.27 2.99
CA PHE A 291 -28.20 2.66 3.88
C PHE A 291 -28.86 1.83 4.98
N PRO A 292 -28.25 0.68 5.32
CA PRO A 292 -28.75 -0.19 6.37
C PRO A 292 -28.60 0.41 7.77
N GLU A 293 -29.54 0.13 8.68
CA GLU A 293 -29.46 0.63 10.07
C GLU A 293 -28.23 0.13 10.84
N THR A 294 -27.67 -1.02 10.45
CA THR A 294 -26.47 -1.62 11.06
C THR A 294 -25.16 -0.98 10.62
N LEU A 295 -25.19 -0.06 9.66
CA LEU A 295 -23.98 0.55 9.11
C LEU A 295 -23.25 1.38 10.17
N THR A 296 -21.99 1.04 10.42
CA THR A 296 -21.13 1.74 11.39
C THR A 296 -20.05 2.59 10.72
N THR A 297 -19.64 2.23 9.50
CA THR A 297 -18.62 2.92 8.70
C THR A 297 -19.14 3.17 7.29
N LEU A 298 -19.00 4.41 6.82
CA LEU A 298 -19.40 4.80 5.47
C LEU A 298 -18.34 5.72 4.87
N THR A 299 -17.82 5.34 3.70
CA THR A 299 -16.97 6.18 2.87
C THR A 299 -17.69 6.48 1.56
N LEU A 300 -17.80 7.75 1.21
CA LEU A 300 -18.55 8.22 0.04
C LEU A 300 -17.78 9.30 -0.70
N SER A 301 -17.64 9.15 -2.01
CA SER A 301 -17.31 10.27 -2.91
C SER A 301 -18.61 10.88 -3.44
N TYR A 302 -19.08 11.96 -2.80
CA TYR A 302 -20.43 12.48 -2.96
C TYR A 302 -20.44 14.01 -3.04
N ASP A 303 -21.03 14.59 -4.09
CA ASP A 303 -21.11 16.05 -4.28
C ASP A 303 -22.54 16.61 -4.31
N PHE A 304 -23.52 15.88 -3.78
CA PHE A 304 -24.88 16.38 -3.60
C PHE A 304 -25.15 16.74 -2.13
N PRO A 305 -26.13 17.60 -1.82
CA PRO A 305 -26.52 17.88 -0.44
C PRO A 305 -27.00 16.64 0.30
N LEU A 306 -26.56 16.44 1.53
CA LEU A 306 -27.09 15.37 2.38
C LEU A 306 -28.49 15.73 2.88
N MET A 307 -29.47 14.86 2.64
CA MET A 307 -30.82 15.06 3.16
C MET A 307 -30.99 14.51 4.58
N PRO A 308 -31.93 15.04 5.39
CA PRO A 308 -32.29 14.43 6.66
C PRO A 308 -32.68 12.95 6.50
N LYS A 309 -32.24 12.10 7.44
CA LYS A 309 -32.45 10.63 7.44
C LYS A 309 -31.77 9.87 6.31
N LEU A 310 -30.91 10.52 5.51
CA LEU A 310 -30.08 9.83 4.52
C LEU A 310 -29.10 8.88 5.20
N LEU A 311 -28.42 9.36 6.26
CA LEU A 311 -27.42 8.61 7.00
C LEU A 311 -28.08 7.76 8.10
N PRO A 312 -27.62 6.51 8.32
CA PRO A 312 -28.20 5.63 9.32
C PRO A 312 -27.87 6.07 10.75
N PRO A 313 -28.76 5.80 11.72
CA PRO A 313 -28.68 6.37 13.07
C PRO A 313 -27.53 5.84 13.93
N HIS A 314 -26.93 4.71 13.58
CA HIS A 314 -25.83 4.06 14.30
C HIS A 314 -24.45 4.29 13.68
N LEU A 315 -24.36 5.13 12.64
CA LEU A 315 -23.11 5.41 11.95
C LEU A 315 -22.08 6.06 12.89
N THR A 316 -20.89 5.47 12.99
CA THR A 316 -19.82 5.92 13.91
C THR A 316 -18.65 6.60 13.19
N ARG A 317 -18.42 6.23 11.93
CA ARG A 317 -17.39 6.77 11.05
C ARG A 317 -18.01 7.17 9.71
N LEU A 318 -17.79 8.42 9.30
CA LEU A 318 -18.19 8.93 8.00
C LEU A 318 -17.02 9.63 7.32
N GLU A 319 -16.73 9.24 6.08
CA GLU A 319 -15.73 9.88 5.23
C GLU A 319 -16.40 10.35 3.94
N LEU A 320 -16.39 11.65 3.69
CA LEU A 320 -16.98 12.29 2.52
C LEU A 320 -15.85 12.88 1.67
N TYR A 321 -15.52 12.22 0.57
CA TYR A 321 -14.65 12.73 -0.48
C TYR A 321 -15.44 13.59 -1.46
N ASN A 322 -14.81 14.61 -2.03
CA ASN A 322 -15.41 15.58 -2.96
C ASN A 322 -16.68 16.30 -2.47
N PHE A 323 -16.99 16.24 -1.17
CA PHE A 323 -18.18 16.87 -0.60
C PHE A 323 -17.89 18.33 -0.20
N ASP A 324 -18.49 19.28 -0.93
CA ASP A 324 -18.44 20.71 -0.62
C ASP A 324 -19.84 21.36 -0.65
N LYS A 325 -20.82 20.70 -0.02
CA LYS A 325 -22.21 21.19 0.08
C LYS A 325 -22.54 21.57 1.52
N ARG A 326 -23.39 22.58 1.70
CA ARG A 326 -23.76 23.09 3.03
C ARG A 326 -24.34 21.97 3.92
N LEU A 327 -23.91 21.95 5.18
CA LEU A 327 -24.47 21.08 6.21
C LEU A 327 -25.37 21.88 7.17
N ASP A 328 -26.62 21.46 7.28
CA ASP A 328 -27.56 21.94 8.29
C ASP A 328 -27.61 21.01 9.52
N ALA A 329 -28.22 21.51 10.60
CA ALA A 329 -28.34 20.78 11.86
C ALA A 329 -29.15 19.48 11.70
N ASN A 330 -28.80 18.45 12.47
CA ASN A 330 -29.45 17.13 12.51
C ASN A 330 -29.33 16.28 11.22
N ILE A 331 -28.54 16.69 10.22
CA ILE A 331 -28.21 15.84 9.06
C ILE A 331 -27.26 14.71 9.47
N LEU A 332 -26.23 15.05 10.24
CA LEU A 332 -25.23 14.11 10.72
C LEU A 332 -25.74 13.33 11.94
N PRO A 333 -25.65 11.98 11.97
CA PRO A 333 -26.16 11.19 13.08
C PRO A 333 -25.39 11.42 14.38
N ARG A 334 -26.11 11.38 15.51
CA ARG A 334 -25.56 11.65 16.87
C ARG A 334 -24.53 10.62 17.33
N SER A 335 -24.49 9.45 16.71
CA SER A 335 -23.53 8.36 16.97
C SER A 335 -22.15 8.60 16.39
N LEU A 336 -21.97 9.59 15.50
CA LEU A 336 -20.69 9.84 14.84
C LEU A 336 -19.59 10.19 15.85
N THR A 337 -18.47 9.50 15.71
CA THR A 337 -17.24 9.72 16.48
C THR A 337 -16.08 10.16 15.58
N PHE A 338 -16.13 9.82 14.29
CA PHE A 338 -15.15 10.20 13.28
C PHE A 338 -15.85 10.81 12.06
N LEU A 339 -15.42 11.99 11.64
CA LEU A 339 -15.88 12.65 10.43
C LEU A 339 -14.68 13.18 9.63
N SER A 340 -14.55 12.75 8.38
CA SER A 340 -13.60 13.32 7.42
C SER A 340 -14.35 13.92 6.25
N MET A 341 -14.08 15.19 5.95
CA MET A 341 -14.62 15.92 4.80
C MET A 341 -13.49 16.75 4.20
N ALA A 342 -12.54 16.05 3.56
CA ALA A 342 -11.25 16.63 3.21
C ALA A 342 -11.34 17.88 2.34
N GLN A 343 -12.29 17.95 1.40
CA GLN A 343 -12.48 19.05 0.46
C GLN A 343 -13.53 20.09 0.89
N TYR A 344 -14.17 19.89 2.04
CA TYR A 344 -15.25 20.75 2.51
C TYR A 344 -14.75 22.16 2.85
N ASN A 345 -15.38 23.17 2.25
CA ASN A 345 -15.05 24.58 2.40
C ASN A 345 -16.30 25.48 2.59
N GLN A 346 -17.39 24.93 3.11
CA GLN A 346 -18.59 25.69 3.46
C GLN A 346 -18.57 26.15 4.93
N ARG A 347 -19.23 27.27 5.25
CA ARG A 347 -19.31 27.77 6.64
C ARG A 347 -20.02 26.74 7.54
N LEU A 348 -19.48 26.52 8.74
CA LEU A 348 -20.10 25.68 9.77
C LEU A 348 -20.80 26.53 10.83
N TYR A 349 -21.99 26.11 11.24
CA TYR A 349 -22.78 26.74 12.29
C TYR A 349 -22.86 25.86 13.54
N LYS A 350 -23.14 26.49 14.69
CA LYS A 350 -23.32 25.79 15.96
C LYS A 350 -24.44 24.76 15.85
N GLY A 351 -24.18 23.54 16.33
CA GLY A 351 -25.15 22.43 16.31
C GLY A 351 -25.19 21.62 15.01
N VAL A 352 -24.41 21.99 13.98
CA VAL A 352 -24.25 21.19 12.76
C VAL A 352 -23.45 19.92 13.03
N LEU A 353 -22.32 20.06 13.76
CA LEU A 353 -21.49 18.93 14.14
C LEU A 353 -22.13 18.17 15.34
N PRO A 354 -22.27 16.83 15.26
CA PRO A 354 -22.73 16.01 16.36
C PRO A 354 -21.87 16.15 17.62
N PRO A 355 -22.48 16.08 18.82
CA PRO A 355 -21.79 16.33 20.09
C PRO A 355 -20.75 15.26 20.46
N ASN A 356 -20.85 14.05 19.90
CA ASN A 356 -19.98 12.91 20.23
C ASN A 356 -18.78 12.75 19.28
N ILE A 357 -18.60 13.65 18.30
CA ILE A 357 -17.45 13.59 17.40
C ILE A 357 -16.17 13.79 18.21
N LYS A 358 -15.22 12.88 18.02
CA LYS A 358 -13.88 12.92 18.62
C LYS A 358 -12.83 13.36 17.61
N ASN A 359 -12.99 12.95 16.36
CA ASN A 359 -12.02 13.18 15.29
C ASN A 359 -12.69 13.90 14.13
N LEU A 360 -12.18 15.07 13.76
CA LEU A 360 -12.67 15.87 12.64
C LEU A 360 -11.51 16.22 11.68
N GLU A 361 -11.69 15.95 10.39
CA GLU A 361 -10.70 16.24 9.35
C GLU A 361 -11.32 17.08 8.22
N MET A 362 -10.82 18.30 8.01
CA MET A 362 -11.29 19.24 6.97
C MET A 362 -10.09 19.96 6.33
N ARG A 363 -9.36 19.26 5.45
CA ARG A 363 -8.05 19.68 4.90
C ARG A 363 -8.09 20.85 3.91
N SER A 364 -9.23 21.15 3.32
CA SER A 364 -9.42 22.29 2.40
C SER A 364 -10.25 23.40 3.01
N PHE A 365 -10.60 23.29 4.30
CA PHE A 365 -11.44 24.27 4.97
C PHE A 365 -10.74 25.63 5.08
N ALA A 366 -11.35 26.65 4.49
CA ALA A 366 -10.85 28.03 4.40
C ALA A 366 -11.78 29.07 5.03
N GLN A 367 -12.81 28.64 5.76
CA GLN A 367 -13.82 29.53 6.35
C GLN A 367 -13.48 29.92 7.79
N THR A 368 -14.14 30.95 8.30
CA THR A 368 -14.07 31.34 9.72
C THR A 368 -14.83 30.35 10.60
N LEU A 369 -14.32 30.09 11.81
CA LEU A 369 -15.00 29.30 12.83
C LEU A 369 -15.40 30.19 14.01
N ASP A 370 -16.70 30.25 14.30
CA ASP A 370 -17.23 30.96 15.47
C ASP A 370 -17.06 30.14 16.75
N ARG A 371 -16.99 30.81 17.90
CA ARG A 371 -16.92 30.16 19.22
C ARG A 371 -18.07 29.17 19.42
N GLY A 372 -17.73 27.95 19.83
CA GLY A 372 -18.70 26.88 20.14
C GLY A 372 -19.29 26.17 18.92
N VAL A 373 -18.77 26.42 17.70
CA VAL A 373 -19.09 25.62 16.50
C VAL A 373 -18.47 24.23 16.59
N LEU A 374 -17.21 24.14 17.04
CA LEU A 374 -16.54 22.86 17.27
C LEU A 374 -17.03 22.24 18.59
N PRO A 375 -17.46 20.96 18.60
CA PRO A 375 -17.76 20.23 19.83
C PRO A 375 -16.45 19.84 20.56
N ASN A 376 -16.55 19.05 21.62
CA ASN A 376 -15.37 18.52 22.31
C ASN A 376 -14.63 17.50 21.43
N LEU A 377 -13.57 17.94 20.76
CA LEU A 377 -12.73 17.12 19.88
C LEU A 377 -11.47 16.64 20.60
N ILE A 378 -10.99 15.45 20.22
CA ILE A 378 -9.68 14.90 20.61
C ILE A 378 -8.64 15.18 19.52
N LYS A 379 -9.02 14.95 18.26
CA LYS A 379 -8.18 15.18 17.08
C LYS A 379 -8.88 16.13 16.12
N LEU A 380 -8.16 17.16 15.69
CA LEU A 380 -8.61 18.09 14.66
C LEU A 380 -7.53 18.25 13.58
N GLU A 381 -7.93 18.09 12.33
CA GLU A 381 -7.12 18.43 11.17
C GLU A 381 -7.82 19.50 10.34
N LEU A 382 -7.15 20.63 10.16
CA LEU A 382 -7.63 21.77 9.39
C LEU A 382 -6.66 22.10 8.26
N GLY A 383 -7.25 22.49 7.14
CA GLY A 383 -6.60 23.08 5.99
C GLY A 383 -6.12 24.50 6.23
N THR A 384 -6.48 25.36 5.27
CA THR A 384 -6.26 26.80 5.26
C THR A 384 -7.08 27.51 6.34
N PHE A 385 -6.78 27.30 7.62
CA PHE A 385 -7.41 28.13 8.64
C PHE A 385 -6.88 29.56 8.52
N LEU A 386 -7.79 30.50 8.27
CA LEU A 386 -7.54 31.92 8.40
C LEU A 386 -7.89 32.31 9.84
N PRO A 387 -6.90 32.53 10.73
CA PRO A 387 -7.15 33.29 11.96
C PRO A 387 -7.42 34.75 11.57
N LEU A 388 -8.56 35.00 10.92
CA LEU A 388 -8.95 36.35 10.48
C LEU A 388 -9.39 37.18 11.69
N ASP A 389 -10.04 36.55 12.65
CA ASP A 389 -10.65 37.27 13.76
C ASP A 389 -10.08 36.82 15.11
N ARG A 390 -9.72 37.81 15.93
CA ARG A 390 -9.22 37.70 17.31
C ARG A 390 -10.29 37.15 18.28
N GLN A 391 -11.02 36.11 17.90
CA GLN A 391 -11.93 35.43 18.81
C GLN A 391 -11.11 34.43 19.65
N PRO A 392 -10.85 34.70 20.94
CA PRO A 392 -10.30 33.69 21.82
C PRO A 392 -11.27 32.48 21.90
N ASP A 393 -10.72 31.31 22.20
CA ASP A 393 -11.48 30.10 22.56
C ASP A 393 -12.30 29.44 21.43
N VAL A 394 -11.87 29.57 20.17
CA VAL A 394 -12.48 28.83 19.04
C VAL A 394 -12.14 27.34 19.08
N LEU A 395 -10.91 27.00 19.46
CA LEU A 395 -10.45 25.62 19.55
C LEU A 395 -10.87 25.02 20.91
N PRO A 396 -11.50 23.84 20.94
CA PRO A 396 -11.96 23.22 22.18
C PRO A 396 -10.80 22.78 23.06
N CYS A 397 -10.90 23.01 24.38
CA CYS A 397 -9.88 22.63 25.37
C CYS A 397 -9.75 21.12 25.60
N SER A 398 -10.50 20.28 24.88
CA SER A 398 -10.33 18.82 24.90
C SER A 398 -9.30 18.31 23.88
N LEU A 399 -8.79 19.18 23.00
CA LEU A 399 -7.90 18.80 21.90
C LEU A 399 -6.55 18.30 22.40
N LEU A 400 -6.17 17.11 21.95
CA LEU A 400 -4.86 16.49 22.20
C LEU A 400 -3.99 16.49 20.93
N VAL A 401 -4.60 16.39 19.75
CA VAL A 401 -3.91 16.33 18.47
C VAL A 401 -4.46 17.40 17.55
N LEU A 402 -3.59 18.30 17.09
CA LEU A 402 -3.93 19.35 16.14
C LEU A 402 -3.00 19.28 14.92
N SER A 403 -3.59 19.26 13.73
CA SER A 403 -2.88 19.36 12.45
C SER A 403 -3.39 20.57 11.68
N LEU A 404 -2.49 21.50 11.34
CA LEU A 404 -2.79 22.72 10.61
C LEU A 404 -2.03 22.69 9.28
N SER A 405 -2.69 23.01 8.17
CA SER A 405 -2.06 23.04 6.84
C SER A 405 -2.13 24.42 6.19
N TYR A 406 -1.22 24.72 5.26
CA TYR A 406 -1.14 26.02 4.58
C TYR A 406 -1.11 27.24 5.53
N PHE A 407 -0.52 27.06 6.71
CA PHE A 407 -0.62 28.04 7.79
C PHE A 407 0.57 29.00 7.80
N ASN A 408 0.32 30.31 7.96
CA ASN A 408 1.39 31.31 7.86
C ASN A 408 1.80 31.92 9.22
N ASN A 409 0.87 32.15 10.16
CA ASN A 409 1.18 32.76 11.46
C ASN A 409 0.18 32.35 12.55
N ILE A 410 0.63 31.65 13.60
CA ILE A 410 -0.18 31.33 14.78
C ILE A 410 -0.04 32.48 15.78
N LEU A 411 -1.16 33.02 16.26
CA LEU A 411 -1.14 34.06 17.28
C LEU A 411 -0.69 33.45 18.63
N PRO A 412 0.15 34.17 19.42
CA PRO A 412 0.47 33.75 20.78
C PRO A 412 -0.79 33.48 21.60
N ASN A 413 -0.77 32.46 22.44
CA ASN A 413 -1.87 32.02 23.31
C ASN A 413 -3.16 31.57 22.59
N TYR A 414 -3.13 31.36 21.27
CA TYR A 414 -4.31 30.89 20.53
C TYR A 414 -4.56 29.39 20.66
N LEU A 415 -3.49 28.60 20.78
CA LEU A 415 -3.57 27.15 20.88
C LEU A 415 -3.89 26.71 22.32
N PRO A 416 -4.88 25.83 22.54
CA PRO A 416 -5.17 25.28 23.87
C PRO A 416 -3.96 24.56 24.48
N ASN A 417 -3.71 24.78 25.77
CA ASN A 417 -2.63 24.13 26.53
C ASN A 417 -2.94 22.67 26.91
N THR A 418 -3.76 21.99 26.12
CA THR A 418 -4.05 20.55 26.20
C THR A 418 -3.43 19.78 25.04
N ILE A 419 -3.00 20.47 23.99
CA ILE A 419 -2.44 19.86 22.78
C ILE A 419 -1.11 19.17 23.13
N GLN A 420 -1.05 17.88 22.87
CA GLN A 420 0.15 17.07 23.06
C GLN A 420 0.91 16.89 21.74
N HIS A 421 0.18 16.72 20.63
CA HIS A 421 0.75 16.51 19.31
C HIS A 421 0.32 17.63 18.36
N LEU A 422 1.29 18.43 17.89
CA LEU A 422 1.06 19.55 16.97
C LEU A 422 1.76 19.26 15.64
N LYS A 423 0.99 19.29 14.55
CA LYS A 423 1.49 19.21 13.17
C LYS A 423 1.21 20.51 12.45
N ILE A 424 2.23 21.08 11.81
CA ILE A 424 2.15 22.32 11.04
C ILE A 424 2.70 22.04 9.65
N HIS A 425 1.85 22.18 8.63
CA HIS A 425 2.24 22.17 7.23
C HIS A 425 2.17 23.59 6.66
N SER A 426 3.26 24.13 6.13
CA SER A 426 3.26 25.48 5.54
C SER A 426 4.11 25.57 4.29
N TYR A 427 3.64 26.24 3.24
CA TYR A 427 4.45 26.44 2.04
C TYR A 427 5.16 27.80 2.03
N LYS A 428 4.99 28.61 3.08
CA LYS A 428 5.61 29.92 3.25
C LYS A 428 6.56 29.93 4.44
N GLU A 429 7.17 31.09 4.68
CA GLU A 429 7.95 31.32 5.89
C GLU A 429 7.05 31.24 7.13
N ILE A 430 7.49 30.49 8.14
CA ILE A 430 6.80 30.36 9.43
C ILE A 430 7.56 31.18 10.47
N TYR A 431 6.82 32.03 11.17
CA TYR A 431 7.30 32.79 12.32
C TYR A 431 6.59 32.31 13.60
N ILE A 432 7.31 31.58 14.45
CA ILE A 432 6.80 31.09 15.74
C ILE A 432 7.37 31.97 16.85
N LYS A 433 6.52 32.86 17.38
CA LYS A 433 6.85 33.74 18.51
C LYS A 433 6.75 32.96 19.82
N GLU A 434 7.27 33.56 20.88
CA GLU A 434 7.05 33.07 22.25
C GLU A 434 5.54 32.89 22.54
N ASN A 435 5.21 31.86 23.32
CA ASN A 435 3.83 31.47 23.68
C ASN A 435 2.92 31.08 22.50
N THR A 436 3.49 30.83 21.31
CA THR A 436 2.73 30.34 20.14
C THR A 436 2.46 28.85 20.24
N ILE A 437 3.47 28.07 20.68
CA ILE A 437 3.36 26.64 20.93
C ILE A 437 3.12 26.45 22.43
N PRO A 438 2.04 25.76 22.84
CA PRO A 438 1.77 25.53 24.25
C PRO A 438 2.78 24.60 24.93
N ASP A 439 2.99 24.76 26.23
CA ASP A 439 3.89 23.93 27.06
C ASP A 439 3.39 22.48 27.20
N SER A 440 2.13 22.19 26.88
CA SER A 440 1.63 20.82 26.81
C SER A 440 2.20 19.99 25.66
N VAL A 441 2.75 20.63 24.62
CA VAL A 441 3.20 19.94 23.40
C VAL A 441 4.40 19.03 23.70
N ARG A 442 4.28 17.75 23.34
CA ARG A 442 5.31 16.71 23.46
C ARG A 442 5.87 16.29 22.11
N GLN A 443 5.04 16.34 21.08
CA GLN A 443 5.42 16.01 19.71
C GLN A 443 5.11 17.19 18.79
N LEU A 444 6.14 17.73 18.15
CA LEU A 444 6.01 18.81 17.17
C LEU A 444 6.51 18.32 15.81
N SER A 445 5.67 18.43 14.79
CA SER A 445 6.06 18.18 13.40
C SER A 445 5.80 19.44 12.59
N ILE A 446 6.85 19.97 11.98
CA ILE A 446 6.77 21.08 11.04
C ILE A 446 7.22 20.54 9.69
N ARG A 447 6.40 20.75 8.66
CA ARG A 447 6.72 20.27 7.33
C ARG A 447 6.40 21.32 6.28
N PHE A 448 7.29 21.43 5.31
CA PHE A 448 7.33 22.52 4.34
C PHE A 448 7.56 23.90 5.02
N GLY A 449 8.26 24.80 4.32
CA GLY A 449 8.44 26.20 4.74
C GLY A 449 9.89 26.60 5.03
N VAL A 450 10.04 27.83 5.54
CA VAL A 450 11.31 28.41 6.03
C VAL A 450 11.11 28.81 7.48
N ILE A 451 11.96 28.33 8.40
CA ILE A 451 11.88 28.72 9.81
C ILE A 451 12.74 29.96 10.02
N ARG A 452 12.12 31.08 10.42
CA ARG A 452 12.83 32.31 10.81
C ARG A 452 12.46 32.67 12.23
N LYS A 453 13.44 32.58 13.15
CA LYS A 453 13.25 32.83 14.59
C LYS A 453 12.11 31.98 15.16
N MET A 454 12.46 30.80 15.66
CA MET A 454 11.49 29.90 16.29
C MET A 454 11.84 29.74 17.76
N VAL A 455 10.93 30.19 18.62
CA VAL A 455 11.02 29.96 20.06
C VAL A 455 10.18 28.72 20.38
N LEU A 456 10.87 27.63 20.68
CA LEU A 456 10.24 26.38 21.11
C LEU A 456 10.22 26.32 22.64
N PRO A 457 9.16 25.74 23.25
CA PRO A 457 9.17 25.38 24.67
C PRO A 457 10.41 24.56 25.05
N GLU A 458 11.15 25.00 26.06
CA GLU A 458 12.48 24.45 26.37
C GLU A 458 12.48 23.03 26.94
N TYR A 459 11.40 22.63 27.63
CA TYR A 459 11.41 21.42 28.49
C TYR A 459 10.39 20.35 28.11
N THR A 460 9.51 20.64 27.16
CA THR A 460 8.29 19.84 26.98
C THR A 460 8.32 19.01 25.72
N ILE A 461 8.94 19.51 24.64
CA ILE A 461 9.02 18.80 23.37
C ILE A 461 10.02 17.65 23.48
N THR A 462 9.54 16.42 23.36
CA THR A 462 10.37 15.21 23.38
C THR A 462 10.69 14.68 21.98
N ARG A 463 9.79 14.94 21.02
CA ARG A 463 9.94 14.56 19.61
C ARG A 463 9.76 15.79 18.71
N LEU A 464 10.75 16.06 17.88
CA LEU A 464 10.74 17.14 16.90
C LEU A 464 10.97 16.56 15.50
N SER A 465 10.08 16.87 14.57
CA SER A 465 10.17 16.44 13.16
C SER A 465 10.13 17.68 12.26
N LEU A 466 11.14 17.83 11.39
CA LEU A 466 11.36 18.99 10.52
C LEU A 466 11.55 18.52 9.08
N ASN A 467 10.44 18.41 8.34
CA ASN A 467 10.43 17.66 7.09
C ASN A 467 10.19 18.54 5.85
N ARG A 468 10.82 18.21 4.72
CA ARG A 468 10.70 18.94 3.43
C ARG A 468 10.88 20.46 3.51
N MET A 469 11.88 20.91 4.26
CA MET A 469 12.19 22.34 4.44
C MET A 469 12.83 22.95 3.18
N SER A 470 12.66 24.27 2.97
CA SER A 470 13.24 24.97 1.81
C SER A 470 14.77 24.98 1.85
N GLN A 471 15.43 24.53 0.78
CA GLN A 471 16.89 24.49 0.71
C GLN A 471 17.56 25.81 0.31
N ARG A 472 16.81 26.76 -0.26
CA ARG A 472 17.39 27.95 -0.90
C ARG A 472 17.89 29.02 0.09
N GLU A 473 17.53 28.95 1.37
CA GLU A 473 17.63 30.11 2.28
C GLU A 473 18.15 29.82 3.70
N ALA A 474 18.92 28.75 3.93
CA ALA A 474 19.37 28.31 5.26
C ALA A 474 18.17 28.10 6.23
N PRO A 475 17.41 27.00 6.05
CA PRO A 475 16.07 26.82 6.62
C PRO A 475 15.98 26.82 8.14
N PHE A 476 17.10 26.60 8.84
CA PHE A 476 17.17 26.49 10.30
C PHE A 476 17.89 27.67 10.97
N LYS A 477 18.10 28.79 10.23
CA LYS A 477 18.80 29.96 10.79
C LYS A 477 18.04 30.53 11.99
N GLY A 478 18.66 30.46 13.17
CA GLY A 478 18.07 30.94 14.43
C GLY A 478 17.10 29.96 15.09
N LEU A 479 17.07 28.69 14.64
CA LEU A 479 16.41 27.60 15.35
C LEU A 479 17.35 27.08 16.45
N ILE A 480 16.85 27.05 17.69
CA ILE A 480 17.47 26.34 18.80
C ILE A 480 16.60 25.13 19.11
N VAL A 481 17.17 23.92 18.98
CA VAL A 481 16.47 22.69 19.34
C VAL A 481 16.49 22.55 20.87
N PRO A 482 15.34 22.37 21.54
CA PRO A 482 15.27 22.28 22.99
C PRO A 482 16.06 21.08 23.55
N PRO A 483 16.69 21.21 24.73
CA PRO A 483 17.39 20.11 25.39
C PRO A 483 16.46 18.99 25.87
N SER A 484 15.14 19.17 25.85
CA SER A 484 14.18 18.08 26.11
C SER A 484 14.01 17.12 24.94
N VAL A 485 14.46 17.48 23.74
CA VAL A 485 14.28 16.65 22.53
C VAL A 485 15.18 15.42 22.62
N LYS A 486 14.55 14.24 22.53
CA LYS A 486 15.21 12.91 22.50
C LYS A 486 15.15 12.26 21.13
N ASP A 487 14.14 12.62 20.33
CA ASP A 487 13.85 12.04 19.02
C ASP A 487 13.74 13.19 18.00
N LEU A 488 14.71 13.25 17.08
CA LEU A 488 14.82 14.30 16.08
C LEU A 488 14.76 13.67 14.68
N ASP A 489 13.78 14.10 13.88
CA ASP A 489 13.57 13.66 12.51
C ASP A 489 13.76 14.84 11.55
N ILE A 490 14.69 14.72 10.61
CA ILE A 490 15.03 15.77 9.65
C ILE A 490 15.13 15.15 8.26
N ASP A 491 14.35 15.68 7.34
CA ASP A 491 14.25 15.13 5.99
C ASP A 491 15.38 15.68 5.09
N ILE A 492 15.45 16.99 4.87
CA ILE A 492 16.26 17.51 3.74
C ILE A 492 17.02 18.79 4.11
N GLY A 493 18.28 18.87 3.66
CA GLY A 493 19.10 20.09 3.71
C GLY A 493 20.20 20.09 4.77
N SER A 494 20.67 21.29 5.14
CA SER A 494 21.62 21.46 6.25
C SER A 494 20.98 21.08 7.58
N VAL A 495 21.68 20.39 8.46
CA VAL A 495 21.13 19.99 9.77
C VAL A 495 21.23 21.17 10.76
N PRO A 496 20.22 21.42 11.63
CA PRO A 496 20.35 22.37 12.73
C PRO A 496 21.41 21.89 13.75
N VAL A 497 21.80 22.76 14.68
CA VAL A 497 22.64 22.32 15.80
C VAL A 497 21.85 21.30 16.64
N ILE A 498 22.34 20.06 16.68
CA ILE A 498 21.71 18.96 17.41
C ILE A 498 22.21 18.98 18.86
N PRO A 499 21.32 19.07 19.87
CA PRO A 499 21.72 19.06 21.26
C PRO A 499 22.14 17.64 21.71
N PRO A 500 23.03 17.51 22.71
CA PRO A 500 23.45 16.20 23.23
C PRO A 500 22.32 15.36 23.83
N SER A 501 21.15 15.94 24.10
CA SER A 501 19.98 15.23 24.60
C SER A 501 19.35 14.27 23.59
N VAL A 502 19.61 14.46 22.29
CA VAL A 502 19.05 13.63 21.23
C VAL A 502 19.65 12.24 21.31
N GLU A 503 18.79 11.22 21.37
CA GLU A 503 19.20 9.81 21.40
C GLU A 503 18.86 9.10 20.08
N LYS A 504 17.80 9.55 19.40
CA LYS A 504 17.35 9.04 18.10
C LYS A 504 17.40 10.17 17.08
N LEU A 505 18.13 9.96 16.00
CA LEU A 505 18.22 10.90 14.89
C LEU A 505 17.81 10.17 13.61
N ARG A 506 16.85 10.72 12.87
CA ARG A 506 16.49 10.28 11.53
C ARG A 506 16.92 11.34 10.53
N LEU A 507 17.68 10.93 9.53
CA LEU A 507 18.12 11.76 8.41
C LEU A 507 17.66 11.09 7.12
N GLN A 508 17.07 11.86 6.20
CA GLN A 508 16.70 11.36 4.86
C GLN A 508 17.85 11.62 3.86
N PRO A 509 17.82 11.01 2.66
CA PRO A 509 18.96 10.92 1.73
C PRO A 509 19.71 12.21 1.41
N PHE A 510 19.00 13.33 1.43
CA PHE A 510 19.48 14.62 0.96
C PHE A 510 19.94 15.54 2.10
N SER A 511 20.17 14.98 3.29
CA SER A 511 20.71 15.71 4.43
C SER A 511 22.21 15.95 4.27
N ILE A 512 22.64 17.21 4.40
CA ILE A 512 24.05 17.61 4.35
C ILE A 512 24.58 17.66 5.78
N VAL A 513 25.41 16.68 6.14
CA VAL A 513 26.01 16.53 7.47
C VAL A 513 27.52 16.72 7.38
N LYS A 514 28.09 17.56 8.25
CA LYS A 514 29.53 17.77 8.40
C LYS A 514 30.05 17.05 9.63
N LYS A 515 31.37 16.83 9.66
CA LYS A 515 32.07 16.30 10.85
C LYS A 515 31.81 17.19 12.07
N GLY A 516 31.20 16.61 13.10
CA GLY A 516 30.85 17.30 14.34
C GLY A 516 29.38 17.69 14.48
N ASP A 517 28.58 17.58 13.40
CA ASP A 517 27.15 17.91 13.44
C ASP A 517 26.31 16.88 14.22
N ILE A 518 26.75 15.61 14.23
CA ILE A 518 26.09 14.52 14.96
C ILE A 518 26.74 14.37 16.35
N PRO A 519 25.98 14.56 17.45
CA PRO A 519 26.50 14.38 18.80
C PRO A 519 26.89 12.93 19.09
N LYS A 520 27.89 12.73 19.95
CA LYS A 520 28.32 11.39 20.38
C LYS A 520 27.26 10.62 21.18
N THR A 521 26.21 11.30 21.62
CA THR A 521 25.12 10.76 22.45
C THR A 521 24.04 10.02 21.65
N ILE A 522 24.06 10.11 20.31
CA ILE A 522 23.11 9.40 19.45
C ILE A 522 23.27 7.88 19.61
N LYS A 523 22.20 7.22 20.07
CA LYS A 523 22.13 5.76 20.23
C LYS A 523 21.63 5.08 18.97
N LEU A 524 20.69 5.71 18.27
CA LEU A 524 20.07 5.21 17.05
C LEU A 524 20.11 6.28 15.96
N LEU A 525 20.80 5.98 14.86
CA LEU A 525 20.84 6.80 13.66
C LEU A 525 20.08 6.08 12.56
N HIS A 526 18.95 6.62 12.15
CA HIS A 526 18.20 6.12 11.00
C HIS A 526 18.60 6.93 9.77
N LEU A 527 19.16 6.24 8.77
CA LEU A 527 19.49 6.81 7.47
C LEU A 527 18.55 6.16 6.47
N ASP A 528 17.56 6.92 6.00
CA ASP A 528 16.82 6.50 4.80
C ASP A 528 17.74 6.81 3.60
N LEU A 529 18.14 5.79 2.84
CA LEU A 529 18.93 5.99 1.60
C LEU A 529 18.03 5.63 0.41
N PRO A 530 18.07 6.38 -0.71
CA PRO A 530 17.45 5.91 -1.94
C PRO A 530 18.29 4.72 -2.44
N TYR A 531 17.63 3.72 -3.01
CA TYR A 531 18.26 2.51 -3.55
C TYR A 531 19.46 2.76 -4.51
N ASP A 532 19.63 3.99 -5.02
CA ASP A 532 20.67 4.36 -6.00
C ASP A 532 21.75 5.34 -5.51
N GLN A 533 21.76 5.79 -4.24
CA GLN A 533 22.86 6.61 -3.71
C GLN A 533 23.70 5.85 -2.69
N HIS A 534 24.93 5.52 -3.08
CA HIS A 534 25.92 4.93 -2.21
C HIS A 534 26.08 5.75 -0.91
N VAL A 535 26.26 5.04 0.20
CA VAL A 535 26.70 5.50 1.54
C VAL A 535 27.94 6.44 1.49
N ASN A 536 28.57 6.59 0.33
CA ASN A 536 29.79 7.34 0.02
C ASN A 536 29.74 8.85 0.31
N ASN A 537 28.57 9.43 0.62
CA ASN A 537 28.47 10.86 0.99
C ASN A 537 28.61 11.12 2.50
N ILE A 538 28.71 10.09 3.35
CA ILE A 538 29.00 10.26 4.77
C ILE A 538 30.51 10.11 4.98
N GLU A 539 31.21 11.22 5.24
CA GLU A 539 32.64 11.18 5.52
C GLU A 539 32.97 10.23 6.69
N PRO A 540 34.09 9.49 6.60
CA PRO A 540 34.59 8.67 7.71
C PRO A 540 34.75 9.50 9.00
N GLY A 541 34.09 9.06 10.08
CA GLY A 541 34.12 9.74 11.39
C GLY A 541 32.95 10.70 11.68
N ILE A 542 31.95 10.79 10.79
CA ILE A 542 30.68 11.47 11.08
C ILE A 542 29.80 10.65 12.04
N ILE A 543 29.84 9.31 11.94
CA ILE A 543 29.01 8.43 12.76
C ILE A 543 29.64 8.26 14.15
N PRO A 544 28.87 8.47 15.24
CA PRO A 544 29.35 8.24 16.59
C PRO A 544 29.78 6.79 16.86
N PRO A 545 30.82 6.57 17.69
CA PRO A 545 31.17 5.23 18.14
C PRO A 545 30.03 4.63 18.98
N ARG A 546 29.73 3.33 18.81
CA ARG A 546 28.64 2.60 19.49
C ARG A 546 27.21 3.02 19.10
N CYS A 547 27.05 3.72 17.98
CA CYS A 547 25.75 4.03 17.41
C CYS A 547 25.17 2.80 16.68
N THR A 548 23.88 2.53 16.85
CA THR A 548 23.16 1.59 15.98
C THR A 548 22.67 2.35 14.75
N ILE A 549 23.04 1.87 13.56
CA ILE A 549 22.60 2.46 12.30
C ILE A 549 21.42 1.62 11.80
N SER A 550 20.31 2.27 11.45
CA SER A 550 19.23 1.65 10.70
C SER A 550 19.30 2.14 9.25
N LEU A 551 19.53 1.23 8.32
CA LEU A 551 19.49 1.46 6.87
C LEU A 551 18.26 0.73 6.33
N ASP A 552 17.22 1.48 5.93
CA ASP A 552 15.98 0.93 5.37
C ASP A 552 15.39 -0.25 6.18
N GLY A 553 15.48 -0.17 7.51
CA GLY A 553 15.00 -1.21 8.44
C GLY A 553 16.03 -2.27 8.83
N ILE A 554 17.21 -2.32 8.20
CA ILE A 554 18.33 -3.20 8.59
C ILE A 554 19.16 -2.53 9.68
N LEU A 555 19.33 -3.20 10.82
CA LEU A 555 20.12 -2.71 11.94
C LEU A 555 21.59 -3.16 11.82
N ILE A 556 22.50 -2.19 11.79
CA ILE A 556 23.94 -2.41 11.78
C ILE A 556 24.52 -1.79 13.06
N SER A 557 25.07 -2.62 13.94
CA SER A 557 25.78 -2.15 15.13
C SER A 557 27.17 -1.64 14.73
N ASN A 558 27.45 -0.35 14.89
CA ASN A 558 28.78 0.18 14.62
C ASN A 558 29.74 -0.18 15.78
N ASN A 559 30.50 -1.27 15.60
CA ASN A 559 31.48 -1.77 16.56
C ASN A 559 32.91 -1.20 16.35
N ASN A 560 33.04 -0.01 15.76
CA ASN A 560 34.32 0.68 15.50
C ASN A 560 35.27 -0.05 14.52
N LYS A 561 34.76 -0.79 13.52
CA LYS A 561 35.58 -1.38 12.45
C LYS A 561 35.15 -0.91 11.08
#